data_AF-A0A841KT13-F1
#
_entry.id   AF-A0A841KT13-F1
#
_cell.length_a   1.000
_cell.length_b   1.000
_cell.length_c   1.000
_cell.angle_alpha   90.00
_cell.angle_beta   90.00
_cell.angle_gamma   90.00
#
_symmetry.space_group_name_H-M   'P 1'
#
loop_
_entity.id
_entity.type
_entity.pdbx_description
1 polymer ?
#
loop_
_entity_poly.entity_id
_entity_poly.type
_entity_poly.pdbx_seq_one_letter_code
_entity_poly.pdbx_strand_id
1 'polypeptide(L)'
;MAHSHGHSHHHTHGDHQGHDHHHEHTHEHEHEHHHEYGHDHDEIGISKDEKTLRILLVHWVKHNQSHTKDFKEWVEKAKEMDKEKAASYIEKAIEYMEKANEMLVEAKKHM
;
A
#
# COMPACT_ATOMS: atom_id res chain seq x y z
N MET A 1 -20.78 -10.16 -8.09
CA MET A 1 -21.59 -9.05 -8.64
C MET A 1 -20.64 -7.87 -8.83
N ALA A 2 -20.45 -7.39 -10.06
CA ALA A 2 -19.61 -6.23 -10.33
C ALA A 2 -20.33 -4.96 -9.86
N HIS A 3 -19.69 -4.18 -8.99
CA HIS A 3 -20.23 -2.89 -8.54
C HIS A 3 -19.62 -1.79 -9.39
N SER A 4 -20.42 -1.14 -10.23
CA SER A 4 -20.07 0.15 -10.79
C SER A 4 -20.35 1.22 -9.73
N HIS A 5 -19.32 1.95 -9.34
CA HIS A 5 -19.49 3.09 -8.43
C HIS A 5 -19.04 4.35 -9.17
N GLY A 6 -20.01 5.17 -9.58
CA GLY A 6 -19.74 6.46 -10.19
C GLY A 6 -19.32 7.45 -9.10
N HIS A 7 -18.07 7.91 -9.16
CA HIS A 7 -17.60 8.95 -8.25
C HIS A 7 -17.55 10.29 -8.98
N SER A 8 -18.27 11.28 -8.44
CA SER A 8 -18.13 12.68 -8.84
C SER A 8 -17.16 13.37 -7.88
N HIS A 9 -16.00 13.79 -8.37
CA HIS A 9 -15.07 14.60 -7.58
C HIS A 9 -15.19 16.07 -7.98
N HIS A 10 -15.64 16.91 -7.05
CA HIS A 10 -15.69 18.36 -7.25
C HIS A 10 -14.35 18.97 -6.85
N HIS A 11 -13.61 19.51 -7.83
CA HIS A 11 -12.40 20.27 -7.59
C HIS A 11 -12.57 21.69 -8.12
N THR A 12 -12.30 22.69 -7.29
CA THR A 12 -12.30 24.10 -7.68
C THR A 12 -10.89 24.47 -8.16
N HIS A 13 -10.69 24.51 -9.47
CA HIS A 13 -9.53 25.18 -10.06
C HIS A 13 -9.91 26.58 -10.52
N GLY A 14 -9.11 27.56 -10.10
CA GLY A 14 -9.31 28.96 -10.45
C GLY A 14 -9.26 29.20 -11.96
N ASP A 15 -10.19 30.03 -12.42
CA ASP A 15 -10.22 30.73 -13.71
C ASP A 15 -9.90 29.92 -14.97
N HIS A 16 -10.85 29.05 -15.39
CA HIS A 16 -11.54 29.12 -16.69
C HIS A 16 -12.36 27.84 -16.94
N GLN A 17 -13.68 28.01 -17.18
CA GLN A 17 -14.63 27.00 -17.68
C GLN A 17 -14.50 25.57 -17.13
N GLY A 18 -15.18 25.31 -16.01
CA GLY A 18 -15.37 23.95 -15.49
C GLY A 18 -16.21 23.09 -16.43
N HIS A 19 -15.69 21.91 -16.76
CA HIS A 19 -16.40 20.87 -17.49
C HIS A 19 -16.30 19.56 -16.69
N ASP A 20 -17.44 18.89 -16.50
CA ASP A 20 -17.52 17.59 -15.85
C ASP A 20 -17.02 16.48 -16.80
N HIS A 21 -16.04 15.71 -16.34
CA HIS A 21 -15.58 14.51 -17.03
C HIS A 21 -15.95 13.27 -16.23
N HIS A 22 -16.84 12.44 -16.79
CA HIS A 22 -17.18 11.13 -16.26
C HIS A 22 -16.24 10.10 -16.90
N HIS A 23 -15.34 9.51 -16.10
CA HIS A 23 -14.53 8.37 -16.54
C HIS A 23 -15.05 7.10 -15.87
N GLU A 24 -15.46 6.12 -16.68
CA GLU A 24 -15.78 4.78 -16.20
C GLU A 24 -14.49 3.96 -16.07
N HIS A 25 -14.21 3.47 -14.87
CA HIS A 25 -13.17 2.47 -14.65
C HIS A 25 -13.81 1.21 -14.06
N THR A 26 -13.60 0.09 -14.72
CA THR A 26 -13.85 -1.25 -14.18
C THR A 26 -12.59 -1.69 -13.43
N HIS A 27 -12.58 -1.55 -12.12
CA HIS A 27 -11.56 -2.18 -11.28
C HIS A 27 -12.08 -3.53 -10.80
N GLU A 28 -11.51 -4.62 -11.31
CA GLU A 28 -11.65 -5.94 -10.69
C GLU A 28 -10.77 -5.98 -9.44
N HIS A 29 -11.37 -5.71 -8.29
CA HIS A 29 -10.77 -6.02 -6.99
C HIS A 29 -11.62 -7.09 -6.31
N GLU A 30 -11.28 -8.35 -6.56
CA GLU A 30 -11.64 -9.44 -5.66
C GLU A 30 -10.74 -9.37 -4.43
N HIS A 31 -11.19 -8.66 -3.40
CA HIS A 31 -10.73 -8.91 -2.04
C HIS A 31 -11.90 -8.77 -1.07
N GLU A 32 -12.70 -9.83 -0.99
CA GLU A 32 -13.45 -10.13 0.22
C GLU A 32 -12.45 -10.52 1.31
N HIS A 33 -12.26 -9.65 2.29
CA HIS A 33 -11.86 -10.08 3.63
C HIS A 33 -12.85 -9.50 4.64
N HIS A 34 -14.05 -10.11 4.61
CA HIS A 34 -14.94 -10.19 5.75
C HIS A 34 -14.19 -10.91 6.88
N HIS A 35 -13.64 -10.16 7.83
CA HIS A 35 -13.18 -10.73 9.10
C HIS A 35 -14.32 -10.74 10.11
N GLU A 36 -15.32 -11.58 9.84
CA GLU A 36 -16.08 -12.21 10.90
C GLU A 36 -15.28 -13.44 11.36
N TYR A 37 -14.50 -13.25 12.40
CA TYR A 37 -14.19 -14.35 13.31
C TYR A 37 -14.64 -13.91 14.69
N GLY A 38 -15.93 -14.10 14.92
CA GLY A 38 -16.39 -14.47 16.24
C GLY A 38 -15.68 -15.75 16.64
N HIS A 39 -14.61 -15.61 17.41
CA HIS A 39 -14.26 -16.57 18.44
C HIS A 39 -13.88 -15.77 19.68
N ASP A 40 -14.89 -15.59 20.54
CA ASP A 40 -14.73 -15.59 21.98
C ASP A 40 -13.96 -16.88 22.34
N HIS A 41 -12.64 -16.81 22.24
CA HIS A 41 -11.77 -17.63 23.04
C HIS A 41 -11.04 -16.63 23.93
N ASP A 42 -11.32 -16.77 25.22
CA ASP A 42 -10.73 -16.09 26.35
C ASP A 42 -9.19 -16.26 26.31
N GLU A 43 -8.52 -15.52 25.42
CA GLU A 43 -7.07 -15.38 25.41
C GLU A 43 -6.71 -14.30 26.43
N ILE A 44 -6.51 -14.81 27.64
CA ILE A 44 -6.04 -14.11 28.82
C ILE A 44 -4.93 -13.10 28.45
N GLY A 45 -5.27 -11.81 28.47
CA GLY A 45 -4.31 -10.70 28.60
C GLY A 45 -3.90 -9.93 27.33
N ILE A 46 -4.26 -10.37 26.12
CA ILE A 46 -3.85 -9.69 24.88
C ILE A 46 -4.93 -8.69 24.41
N SER A 47 -4.57 -7.41 24.25
CA SER A 47 -5.51 -6.38 23.81
C SER A 47 -5.88 -6.52 22.32
N LYS A 48 -7.06 -6.01 21.93
CA LYS A 48 -7.47 -5.93 20.52
C LYS A 48 -6.43 -5.22 19.65
N ASP A 49 -5.82 -4.16 20.19
CA ASP A 49 -4.81 -3.38 19.49
C ASP A 49 -3.53 -4.18 19.28
N GLU A 50 -3.14 -5.01 20.24
CA GLU A 50 -1.99 -5.90 20.10
C GLU A 50 -2.20 -6.96 19.02
N LYS A 51 -3.39 -7.59 18.98
CA LYS A 51 -3.75 -8.53 17.90
C LYS A 51 -3.71 -7.84 16.53
N THR A 52 -4.25 -6.63 16.47
CA THR A 52 -4.26 -5.81 15.25
C THR A 52 -2.84 -5.47 14.81
N LEU A 53 -1.97 -5.05 15.74
CA LEU A 53 -0.58 -4.71 15.46
C LEU A 53 0.21 -5.92 14.93
N ARG A 54 0.01 -7.12 15.49
CA ARG A 54 0.64 -8.35 14.98
C ARG A 54 0.31 -8.61 13.50
N ILE A 55 -0.95 -8.37 13.10
CA ILE A 55 -1.40 -8.51 11.70
C ILE A 55 -0.77 -7.42 10.83
N LEU A 56 -0.80 -6.17 11.29
CA LEU A 56 -0.26 -5.02 10.55
C LEU A 56 1.24 -5.15 10.26
N LEU A 57 2.04 -5.61 11.23
CA LEU A 57 3.49 -5.80 11.05
C LEU A 57 3.80 -6.77 9.89
N VAL A 58 3.04 -7.86 9.76
CA VAL A 58 3.20 -8.81 8.64
C VAL A 58 2.73 -8.18 7.33
N HIS A 59 1.61 -7.48 7.36
CA HIS A 59 1.04 -6.82 6.19
C HIS A 59 1.99 -5.76 5.60
N TRP A 60 2.56 -4.90 6.45
CA TRP A 60 3.48 -3.84 6.00
C TRP A 60 4.75 -4.40 5.36
N VAL A 61 5.33 -5.49 5.90
CA VAL A 61 6.50 -6.14 5.27
C VAL A 61 6.15 -6.63 3.87
N LYS A 62 5.01 -7.31 3.71
CA LYS A 62 4.55 -7.80 2.39
C LYS A 62 4.30 -6.64 1.42
N HIS A 63 3.68 -5.57 1.91
CA HIS A 63 3.38 -4.39 1.10
C HIS A 63 4.65 -3.68 0.63
N ASN A 64 5.60 -3.47 1.53
CA ASN A 64 6.91 -2.92 1.20
C ASN A 64 7.65 -3.79 0.18
N GLN A 65 7.63 -5.12 0.32
CA GLN A 65 8.21 -6.02 -0.68
C GLN A 65 7.59 -5.83 -2.07
N SER A 66 6.27 -5.65 -2.16
CA SER A 66 5.59 -5.31 -3.42
C SER A 66 6.13 -4.01 -4.01
N HIS A 67 6.20 -2.94 -3.21
CA HIS A 67 6.75 -1.66 -3.67
C HIS A 67 8.21 -1.75 -4.11
N THR A 68 9.06 -2.49 -3.39
CA THR A 68 10.46 -2.67 -3.83
C THR A 68 10.56 -3.33 -5.20
N LYS A 69 9.64 -4.25 -5.55
CA LYS A 69 9.60 -4.86 -6.89
C LYS A 69 9.24 -3.81 -7.94
N ASP A 70 8.18 -3.04 -7.72
CA ASP A 70 7.75 -1.99 -8.63
C ASP A 70 8.84 -0.91 -8.80
N PHE A 71 9.54 -0.57 -7.72
CA PHE A 71 10.62 0.40 -7.75
C PHE A 71 11.80 -0.09 -8.58
N LYS A 72 12.15 -1.39 -8.53
CA LYS A 72 13.20 -1.97 -9.38
C LYS A 72 12.86 -1.81 -10.86
N GLU A 73 11.61 -1.97 -11.26
CA GLU A 73 11.19 -1.72 -12.65
C GLU A 73 11.37 -0.25 -13.04
N TRP A 74 11.10 0.68 -12.11
CA TRP A 74 11.28 2.11 -12.33
C TRP A 74 12.74 2.56 -12.32
N VAL A 75 13.63 1.86 -11.61
CA VAL A 75 15.08 2.08 -11.71
C VAL A 75 15.54 1.86 -13.15
N GLU A 76 15.15 0.75 -13.76
CA GLU A 76 15.54 0.42 -15.14
C GLU A 76 14.95 1.44 -16.14
N LYS A 77 13.66 1.76 -16.01
CA LYS A 77 13.04 2.83 -16.82
C LYS A 77 13.73 4.17 -16.65
N ALA A 78 14.14 4.53 -15.42
CA ALA A 78 14.84 5.79 -15.16
C ALA A 78 16.22 5.83 -15.83
N LYS A 79 16.95 4.70 -15.87
CA LYS A 79 18.21 4.57 -16.60
C LYS A 79 18.01 4.70 -18.10
N GLU A 80 16.97 4.06 -18.66
CA GLU A 80 16.59 4.21 -20.09
C GLU A 80 16.25 5.65 -20.49
N MET A 81 15.77 6.47 -19.53
CA MET A 81 15.47 7.90 -19.72
C MET A 81 16.66 8.83 -19.42
N ASP A 82 17.88 8.30 -19.28
CA ASP A 82 19.09 9.03 -18.88
C ASP A 82 18.94 9.79 -17.54
N LYS A 83 18.08 9.30 -16.63
CA LYS A 83 17.81 9.90 -15.31
C LYS A 83 18.61 9.22 -14.21
N GLU A 84 19.92 9.09 -14.39
CA GLU A 84 20.82 8.36 -13.49
C GLU A 84 20.71 8.77 -12.02
N LYS A 85 20.62 10.07 -11.73
CA LYS A 85 20.44 10.54 -10.34
C LYS A 85 19.12 10.05 -9.75
N ALA A 86 18.03 10.08 -10.52
CA ALA A 86 16.73 9.61 -10.04
C ALA A 86 16.77 8.10 -9.79
N ALA A 87 17.32 7.32 -10.74
CA ALA A 87 17.54 5.88 -10.57
C ALA A 87 18.31 5.58 -9.27
N SER A 88 19.42 6.29 -9.01
CA SER A 88 20.22 6.09 -7.80
C SER A 88 19.46 6.39 -6.49
N TYR A 89 18.52 7.34 -6.50
CA TYR A 89 17.71 7.64 -5.32
C TYR A 89 16.58 6.64 -5.14
N ILE A 90 16.02 6.09 -6.23
CA ILE A 90 15.04 4.99 -6.16
C ILE A 90 15.72 3.72 -5.64
N GLU A 91 16.95 3.41 -6.07
CA GLU A 91 17.76 2.32 -5.52
C GLU A 91 17.96 2.48 -4.00
N LYS A 92 18.32 3.69 -3.53
CA LYS A 92 18.41 3.97 -2.08
C LYS A 92 17.07 3.82 -1.35
N ALA A 93 15.96 4.19 -1.99
CA ALA A 93 14.64 4.00 -1.41
C ALA A 93 14.31 2.52 -1.23
N ILE A 94 14.72 1.66 -2.17
CA ILE A 94 14.62 0.20 -2.04
C ILE A 94 15.44 -0.27 -0.83
N GLU A 95 16.71 0.14 -0.72
CA GLU A 95 17.57 -0.24 0.41
C GLU A 95 16.97 0.18 1.78
N TYR A 96 16.43 1.39 1.88
CA TYR A 96 15.81 1.84 3.13
C TYR A 96 14.52 1.10 3.44
N MET A 97 13.77 0.68 2.42
CA MET A 97 12.57 -0.11 2.60
C MET A 97 12.88 -1.55 3.02
N GLU A 98 13.99 -2.12 2.54
CA GLU A 98 14.51 -3.40 3.03
C GLU A 98 14.91 -3.31 4.51
N LYS A 99 15.62 -2.25 4.92
CA LYS A 99 15.92 -1.98 6.35
C LYS A 99 14.66 -1.79 7.18
N ALA A 100 13.65 -1.09 6.66
CA ALA A 100 12.37 -0.96 7.34
C ALA A 100 11.72 -2.34 7.56
N ASN A 101 11.78 -3.23 6.56
CA ASN A 101 11.26 -4.60 6.70
C ASN A 101 11.99 -5.40 7.78
N GLU A 102 13.32 -5.29 7.86
CA GLU A 102 14.09 -5.93 8.94
C GLU A 102 13.62 -5.46 10.31
N MET A 103 13.42 -4.15 10.49
CA MET A 103 12.95 -3.58 11.75
C MET A 103 11.51 -3.96 12.08
N LEU A 104 10.63 -4.08 11.08
CA LEU A 104 9.25 -4.55 11.27
C LEU A 104 9.19 -6.03 11.65
N VAL A 105 10.04 -6.86 11.05
CA VAL A 105 10.21 -8.27 11.44
C VAL A 105 10.75 -8.36 12.86
N GLU A 106 11.73 -7.52 13.22
CA GLU A 106 12.26 -7.47 14.58
C GLU A 106 11.18 -7.04 15.58
N ALA A 107 10.43 -5.97 15.30
CA ALA A 107 9.32 -5.50 16.14
C ALA A 107 8.30 -6.62 16.42
N LYS A 108 7.99 -7.45 15.41
CA LYS A 108 7.08 -8.59 15.56
C LYS A 108 7.58 -9.62 16.59
N LYS A 109 8.89 -9.76 16.82
CA LYS A 109 9.45 -10.69 17.82
C LYS A 109 9.24 -10.23 19.26
N HIS A 110 8.99 -8.94 19.46
CA HIS A 110 8.73 -8.34 20.78
C HIS A 110 7.24 -8.15 21.07
N MET A 111 6.39 -8.65 20.17
CA MET A 111 4.95 -8.74 20.38
C MET A 111 4.63 -9.94 21.24
#